data_AF-A0AAW1F308-F1
#
_entry.id   AF-A0AAW1F308-F1
#
_cell.length_a   1.000
_cell.length_b   1.000
_cell.length_c   1.000
_cell.angle_alpha   90.00
_cell.angle_beta   90.00
_cell.angle_gamma   90.00
#
_symmetry.space_group_name_H-M   'P 1'
#
loop_
_entity.id
_entity.type
_entity.pdbx_description
1 polymer ?
#
loop_
_entity_poly.entity_id
_entity_poly.type
_entity_poly.pdbx_seq_one_letter_code
_entity_poly.pdbx_strand_id
1 'polypeptide(L)'
;MRKYSWNSFKDLIFRNPAAVDQDPHVDDGDENTERGNWASKKEYILSTIGYAVGLGNIWRFPYLAYKNGGGAFLIPYFVMLVVAGIPLFFLESAFGQFCSQGPINIWRSVPILQGVGVAMVIVTIIVSIYYNVIIAYSLYYMFASFQSPLPWSSCLSWADSNCSNTPIVSCNVSGVLVANLTQENSTCPSSNMTTVPVQSPSEQYWDHVALQRSSGLDETGPVVWHLALCLLLSSMIVAAALIRGIKSSGKVVYFTATFPYVVILILLIRGVTLEGARDGIEFYIGSQSNLTKLTEAQVWKDAATQTFYSLSIGWGGVMTLASYNKFHNNVFKDAFVVTLTNAGTSVLAGFAIFSILGHMAHIYKMPVGEVVKEGFGLAFIAYPDALSKLPISPLWSILFFFMLFTVGLDSQFAGIEVITTCLLDSFPKIFKSKRALLTITTSSILYLLGLPCVTRAGIYWVTLIDQFAASWVLLCLVLLEIIGVCYIYGGNRFIKDIEMMIGKKSFTFWLWWRACWFFICPCVIVVILIWSLMTFTPPSYGGVPFPVWGLVLGWCMAVFMLLWVPVIAVYKFIRAEGSPWKRLKSLCSPAGEWHPYLDIHRGERYSQDRCRLRMSLRTKPEVNVNIISSSWL
;
A
#
# COMPACT_ATOMS: atom_id res chain seq x y z
N MET A 1 3.16 -41.48 -7.53
CA MET A 1 4.16 -40.84 -6.64
C MET A 1 5.51 -40.81 -7.34
N ARG A 2 5.83 -39.75 -8.09
CA ARG A 2 7.11 -39.60 -8.81
C ARG A 2 8.03 -38.66 -8.04
N LYS A 3 9.29 -39.06 -7.92
CA LYS A 3 10.43 -38.34 -7.32
C LYS A 3 10.54 -36.89 -7.84
N TYR A 4 9.91 -35.92 -7.18
CA TYR A 4 10.35 -34.53 -7.20
C TYR A 4 11.47 -34.39 -6.16
N SER A 5 12.67 -34.82 -6.54
CA SER A 5 13.86 -34.76 -5.70
C SER A 5 14.60 -33.44 -5.93
N TRP A 6 15.25 -32.94 -4.88
CA TRP A 6 16.14 -31.77 -4.74
C TRP A 6 16.91 -31.27 -5.98
N ASN A 7 17.20 -32.14 -6.95
CA ASN A 7 17.83 -31.78 -8.22
C ASN A 7 17.03 -30.73 -9.02
N SER A 8 15.69 -30.76 -8.96
CA SER A 8 14.85 -29.75 -9.63
C SER A 8 15.03 -28.34 -9.06
N PHE A 9 15.44 -28.22 -7.79
CA PHE A 9 15.67 -26.92 -7.13
C PHE A 9 17.07 -26.38 -7.45
N LYS A 10 18.09 -27.26 -7.50
CA LYS A 10 19.42 -26.89 -8.00
C LYS A 10 19.40 -26.45 -9.46
N ASP A 11 18.67 -27.16 -10.32
CA ASP A 11 18.54 -26.81 -11.74
C ASP A 11 17.75 -25.50 -11.96
N LEU A 12 16.89 -25.11 -11.01
CA LEU A 12 16.17 -23.83 -11.01
C LEU A 12 17.09 -22.64 -10.67
N ILE A 13 18.14 -22.86 -9.85
CA ILE A 13 18.99 -21.79 -9.29
C ILE A 13 20.33 -21.67 -10.04
N PHE A 14 20.90 -22.79 -10.52
CA PHE A 14 22.28 -22.85 -10.99
C PHE A 14 22.44 -23.32 -12.46
N ARG A 15 21.38 -23.26 -13.29
CA ARG A 15 21.50 -23.70 -14.69
C ARG A 15 22.47 -22.83 -15.50
N ASN A 16 23.27 -23.51 -16.32
CA ASN A 16 24.29 -22.92 -17.19
C ASN A 16 23.64 -22.06 -18.30
N PRO A 17 23.99 -20.76 -18.45
CA PRO A 17 23.28 -19.82 -19.33
C PRO A 17 23.42 -20.05 -20.84
N ALA A 18 24.15 -21.07 -21.28
CA ALA A 18 24.52 -21.25 -22.69
C ALA A 18 23.50 -22.02 -23.56
N ALA A 19 22.31 -22.39 -23.05
CA ALA A 19 21.45 -23.36 -23.75
C ALA A 19 19.99 -22.95 -24.01
N VAL A 20 19.49 -21.78 -23.58
CA VAL A 20 18.08 -21.41 -23.84
C VAL A 20 17.91 -19.88 -23.90
N ASP A 21 17.51 -19.32 -25.05
CA ASP A 21 17.12 -17.90 -25.22
C ASP A 21 15.71 -17.59 -24.67
N GLN A 22 14.97 -18.63 -24.26
CA GLN A 22 13.67 -18.56 -23.60
C GLN A 22 13.83 -18.62 -22.07
N ASP A 23 13.12 -17.73 -21.36
CA ASP A 23 12.99 -17.79 -19.91
C ASP A 23 12.27 -19.11 -19.54
N PRO A 24 12.85 -19.98 -18.70
CA PRO A 24 12.22 -21.25 -18.29
C PRO A 24 10.92 -21.08 -17.49
N HIS A 25 10.48 -19.85 -17.21
CA HIS A 25 9.24 -19.50 -16.52
C HIS A 25 8.08 -19.09 -17.45
N VAL A 26 8.23 -19.24 -18.77
CA VAL A 26 7.23 -18.87 -19.79
C VAL A 26 6.43 -20.10 -20.24
N ASP A 27 5.11 -19.99 -20.33
CA ASP A 27 4.24 -21.08 -20.82
C ASP A 27 4.00 -20.93 -22.34
N ASP A 28 3.80 -22.05 -23.05
CA ASP A 28 3.53 -22.12 -24.51
C ASP A 28 2.31 -21.31 -25.00
N GLY A 29 1.49 -20.75 -24.10
CA GLY A 29 0.30 -19.95 -24.41
C GLY A 29 0.43 -18.44 -24.17
N ASP A 30 1.61 -17.95 -23.81
CA ASP A 30 1.87 -16.53 -23.58
C ASP A 30 2.04 -15.76 -24.90
N GLU A 31 1.41 -14.59 -24.99
CA GLU A 31 1.54 -13.70 -26.15
C GLU A 31 2.92 -13.03 -26.17
N ASN A 32 3.45 -12.70 -25.00
CA ASN A 32 4.82 -12.20 -24.83
C ASN A 32 5.69 -13.30 -24.21
N THR A 33 6.42 -14.03 -25.04
CA THR A 33 7.29 -15.14 -24.61
C THR A 33 8.58 -14.70 -23.91
N GLU A 34 8.89 -13.40 -23.87
CA GLU A 34 10.06 -12.90 -23.17
C GLU A 34 9.76 -12.41 -21.75
N ARG A 35 8.55 -11.87 -21.54
CA ARG A 35 8.08 -11.33 -20.25
C ARG A 35 7.15 -12.29 -19.51
N GLY A 36 6.41 -13.11 -20.25
CA GLY A 36 5.27 -13.89 -19.78
C GLY A 36 3.99 -13.05 -19.64
N ASN A 37 2.85 -13.73 -19.58
CA ASN A 37 1.55 -13.14 -19.28
C ASN A 37 0.91 -13.80 -18.05
N TRP A 38 -0.10 -13.14 -17.47
CA TRP A 38 -0.98 -13.78 -16.50
C TRP A 38 -1.59 -15.05 -17.09
N ALA A 39 -1.56 -16.17 -16.36
CA ALA A 39 -2.07 -17.44 -16.88
C ALA A 39 -3.60 -17.40 -17.04
N SER A 40 -4.29 -16.54 -16.28
CA SER A 40 -5.70 -16.24 -16.52
C SER A 40 -6.09 -14.84 -16.09
N LYS A 41 -7.22 -14.34 -16.61
CA LYS A 41 -7.79 -13.06 -16.19
C LYS A 41 -8.14 -13.01 -14.70
N LYS A 42 -8.54 -14.14 -14.12
CA LYS A 42 -8.87 -14.23 -12.69
C LYS A 42 -7.64 -13.96 -11.82
N GLU A 43 -6.47 -14.47 -12.23
CA GLU A 43 -5.20 -14.24 -11.50
C GLU A 43 -4.82 -12.77 -11.53
N TYR A 44 -4.96 -12.10 -12.67
CA TYR A 44 -4.73 -10.65 -12.75
C TYR A 44 -5.69 -9.88 -11.84
N ILE A 45 -7.00 -10.15 -11.93
CA ILE A 45 -8.01 -9.43 -11.13
C ILE A 45 -7.79 -9.67 -9.64
N LEU A 46 -7.56 -10.91 -9.20
CA LEU A 46 -7.30 -11.23 -7.80
C LEU A 46 -5.98 -10.62 -7.31
N SER A 47 -4.91 -10.66 -8.11
CA SER A 47 -3.63 -10.02 -7.73
C SER A 47 -3.78 -8.51 -7.59
N THR A 48 -4.56 -7.89 -8.48
CA THR A 48 -4.77 -6.44 -8.43
C THR A 48 -5.71 -6.05 -7.29
N ILE A 49 -6.73 -6.86 -6.99
CA ILE A 49 -7.57 -6.71 -5.80
C ILE A 49 -6.73 -6.89 -4.53
N GLY A 50 -5.88 -7.90 -4.44
CA GLY A 50 -4.99 -8.12 -3.28
C GLY A 50 -3.95 -7.01 -3.11
N TYR A 51 -3.53 -6.36 -4.20
CA TYR A 51 -2.68 -5.18 -4.13
C TYR A 51 -3.42 -3.95 -3.62
N ALA A 52 -4.66 -3.72 -4.07
CA ALA A 52 -5.47 -2.58 -3.64
C ALA A 52 -6.05 -2.78 -2.22
N VAL A 53 -6.56 -3.96 -1.93
CA VAL A 53 -7.07 -4.31 -0.60
C VAL A 53 -5.88 -4.62 0.31
N GLY A 54 -5.39 -3.59 0.98
CA GLY A 54 -4.32 -3.69 1.96
C GLY A 54 -4.82 -3.57 3.39
N LEU A 55 -3.87 -3.51 4.33
CA LEU A 55 -4.15 -3.35 5.76
C LEU A 55 -4.91 -2.04 6.06
N GLY A 56 -4.71 -1.02 5.23
CA GLY A 56 -5.42 0.26 5.31
C GLY A 56 -6.94 0.13 5.16
N ASN A 57 -7.44 -0.89 4.45
CA ASN A 57 -8.88 -1.13 4.33
C ASN A 57 -9.51 -1.61 5.64
N ILE A 58 -8.74 -2.31 6.48
CA ILE A 58 -9.22 -2.97 7.70
C ILE A 58 -9.08 -2.09 8.95
N TRP A 59 -8.03 -1.27 9.04
CA TRP A 59 -7.84 -0.40 10.21
C TRP A 59 -7.93 1.09 9.89
N ARG A 60 -7.45 1.54 8.73
CA ARG A 60 -7.31 2.99 8.48
C ARG A 60 -8.64 3.58 8.05
N PHE A 61 -9.33 2.91 7.13
CA PHE A 61 -10.63 3.35 6.65
C PHE A 61 -11.68 3.43 7.76
N PRO A 62 -11.88 2.40 8.62
CA PRO A 62 -12.84 2.49 9.72
C PRO A 62 -12.52 3.64 10.68
N TYR A 63 -11.25 3.81 11.05
CA TYR A 63 -10.80 4.92 11.88
C TYR A 63 -11.08 6.29 11.23
N LEU A 64 -10.76 6.48 9.94
CA LEU A 64 -11.01 7.74 9.23
C LEU A 64 -12.51 8.02 9.09
N ALA A 65 -13.32 7.00 8.84
CA ALA A 65 -14.77 7.15 8.82
C ALA A 65 -15.27 7.66 10.16
N TYR A 66 -14.83 7.06 11.26
CA TYR A 66 -15.14 7.54 12.61
C TYR A 66 -14.72 9.00 12.82
N LYS A 67 -13.42 9.31 12.64
CA LYS A 67 -12.85 10.64 12.89
C LYS A 67 -13.59 11.75 12.14
N ASN A 68 -14.03 11.44 10.92
CA ASN A 68 -14.57 12.41 9.98
C ASN A 68 -16.10 12.40 9.87
N GLY A 69 -16.80 12.03 10.96
CA GLY A 69 -18.25 12.17 11.06
C GLY A 69 -19.06 10.91 10.74
N GLY A 70 -18.46 9.73 10.87
CA GLY A 70 -19.10 8.44 10.66
C GLY A 70 -19.55 8.27 9.20
N GLY A 71 -20.84 8.00 9.01
CA GLY A 71 -21.42 7.78 7.68
C GLY A 71 -21.32 8.98 6.74
N ALA A 72 -21.18 10.19 7.29
CA ALA A 72 -20.96 11.39 6.50
C ALA A 72 -19.68 11.29 5.66
N PHE A 73 -18.61 10.66 6.17
CA PHE A 73 -17.33 10.49 5.49
C PHE A 73 -17.42 9.65 4.21
N LEU A 74 -18.45 8.79 4.07
CA LEU A 74 -18.64 8.01 2.84
C LEU A 74 -18.89 8.90 1.63
N ILE A 75 -19.55 10.05 1.81
CA ILE A 75 -19.85 11.00 0.72
C ILE A 75 -18.55 11.51 0.07
N PRO A 76 -17.64 12.18 0.79
CA PRO A 76 -16.39 12.66 0.21
C PRO A 76 -15.50 11.49 -0.26
N TYR A 77 -15.52 10.33 0.42
CA TYR A 77 -14.78 9.15 -0.02
C TYR A 77 -15.23 8.65 -1.40
N PHE A 78 -16.53 8.41 -1.60
CA PHE A 78 -17.05 7.95 -2.90
C PHE A 78 -16.97 9.02 -3.99
N VAL A 79 -17.11 10.30 -3.63
CA VAL A 79 -16.84 11.40 -4.58
C VAL A 79 -15.39 11.36 -5.04
N MET A 80 -14.43 11.27 -4.13
CA MET A 80 -13.00 11.18 -4.46
C MET A 80 -12.66 9.91 -5.25
N LEU A 81 -13.31 8.79 -4.95
CA LEU A 81 -13.18 7.56 -5.72
C LEU A 81 -13.63 7.76 -7.17
N VAL A 82 -14.80 8.36 -7.41
CA VAL A 82 -15.35 8.55 -8.76
C VAL A 82 -14.57 9.59 -9.56
N VAL A 83 -14.17 10.70 -8.93
CA VAL A 83 -13.55 11.83 -9.63
C VAL A 83 -12.04 11.72 -9.77
N ALA A 84 -11.35 10.97 -8.89
CA ALA A 84 -9.90 10.85 -8.88
C ALA A 84 -9.42 9.39 -8.83
N GLY A 85 -9.95 8.55 -7.94
CA GLY A 85 -9.51 7.16 -7.78
C GLY A 85 -9.66 6.32 -9.06
N ILE A 86 -10.88 6.15 -9.57
CA ILE A 86 -11.17 5.37 -10.77
C ILE A 86 -10.46 5.96 -12.02
N PRO A 87 -10.52 7.29 -12.28
CA PRO A 87 -9.78 7.89 -13.39
C PRO A 87 -8.29 7.61 -13.40
N LEU A 88 -7.61 7.72 -12.26
CA LEU A 88 -6.16 7.55 -12.19
C LEU A 88 -5.75 6.08 -12.19
N PHE A 89 -6.52 5.22 -11.51
CA PHE A 89 -6.30 3.78 -11.58
C PHE A 89 -6.43 3.24 -13.01
N PHE A 90 -7.44 3.72 -13.76
CA PHE A 90 -7.60 3.38 -15.18
C PHE A 90 -6.45 3.90 -16.03
N LEU A 91 -5.97 5.13 -15.77
CA LEU A 91 -4.83 5.73 -16.47
C LEU A 91 -3.56 4.90 -16.28
N GLU A 92 -3.17 4.60 -15.04
CA GLU A 92 -1.99 3.79 -14.72
C GLU A 92 -2.08 2.38 -15.30
N SER A 93 -3.23 1.72 -15.16
CA SER A 93 -3.44 0.37 -15.67
C SER A 93 -3.32 0.34 -17.19
N ALA A 94 -3.91 1.32 -17.89
CA ALA A 94 -3.82 1.42 -19.34
C ALA A 94 -2.40 1.75 -19.81
N PHE A 95 -1.68 2.60 -19.07
CA PHE A 95 -0.31 2.97 -19.37
C PHE A 95 0.65 1.78 -19.25
N GLY A 96 0.45 0.97 -18.19
CA GLY A 96 1.12 -0.31 -17.98
C GLY A 96 0.85 -1.32 -19.08
N GLN A 97 -0.42 -1.60 -19.37
CA GLN A 97 -0.82 -2.61 -20.35
C GLN A 97 -0.37 -2.26 -21.78
N PHE A 98 -0.38 -0.98 -22.16
CA PHE A 98 -0.04 -0.56 -23.52
C PHE A 98 1.41 -0.85 -23.88
N CYS A 99 2.35 -0.56 -22.98
CA CYS A 99 3.77 -0.70 -23.25
C CYS A 99 4.31 -2.10 -22.88
N SER A 100 3.65 -2.81 -21.94
CA SER A 100 4.10 -4.11 -21.42
C SER A 100 5.53 -4.05 -20.84
N GLN A 101 5.87 -2.95 -20.16
CA GLN A 101 7.15 -2.72 -19.51
C GLN A 101 6.96 -2.21 -18.08
N GLY A 102 8.02 -2.19 -17.28
CA GLY A 102 8.02 -1.65 -15.92
C GLY A 102 8.04 -0.12 -15.89
N PRO A 103 7.86 0.49 -14.70
CA PRO A 103 7.63 1.92 -14.55
C PRO A 103 8.71 2.80 -15.18
N ILE A 104 10.00 2.49 -15.01
CA ILE A 104 11.10 3.28 -15.59
C ILE A 104 11.04 3.34 -17.13
N ASN A 105 10.74 2.21 -17.77
CA ASN A 105 10.74 2.12 -19.23
C ASN A 105 9.48 2.73 -19.84
N ILE A 106 8.35 2.68 -19.13
CA ILE A 106 7.10 3.31 -19.58
C ILE A 106 7.24 4.82 -19.75
N TRP A 107 8.06 5.47 -18.92
CA TRP A 107 8.33 6.90 -19.04
C TRP A 107 9.21 7.28 -20.24
N ARG A 108 9.61 6.35 -21.11
CA ARG A 108 10.16 6.66 -22.44
C ARG A 108 9.16 7.41 -23.34
N SER A 109 7.88 7.35 -23.01
CA SER A 109 6.81 8.22 -23.55
C SER A 109 7.09 9.71 -23.33
N VAL A 110 7.72 10.08 -22.21
CA VAL A 110 8.10 11.46 -21.85
C VAL A 110 9.49 11.42 -21.22
N PRO A 111 10.57 11.37 -22.04
CA PRO A 111 11.93 11.17 -21.56
C PRO A 111 12.39 12.14 -20.47
N ILE A 112 11.95 13.40 -20.48
CA ILE A 112 12.27 14.39 -19.44
C ILE A 112 11.74 14.00 -18.05
N LEU A 113 10.62 13.28 -17.99
CA LEU A 113 9.99 12.80 -16.76
C LEU A 113 10.33 11.34 -16.44
N GLN A 114 11.36 10.75 -17.07
CA GLN A 114 11.75 9.37 -16.77
C GLN A 114 12.13 9.14 -15.30
N GLY A 115 12.54 10.20 -14.59
CA GLY A 115 12.79 10.11 -13.16
C GLY A 115 11.54 9.87 -12.31
N VAL A 116 10.32 10.06 -12.84
CA VAL A 116 9.07 9.68 -12.14
C VAL A 116 9.03 8.17 -11.94
N GLY A 117 9.38 7.38 -12.97
CA GLY A 117 9.46 5.92 -12.85
C GLY A 117 10.53 5.45 -11.87
N VAL A 118 11.67 6.15 -11.81
CA VAL A 118 12.72 5.85 -10.81
C VAL A 118 12.23 6.16 -9.40
N ALA A 119 11.58 7.31 -9.21
CA ALA A 119 11.00 7.68 -7.92
C ALA A 119 9.91 6.67 -7.47
N MET A 120 9.03 6.22 -8.37
CA MET A 120 8.04 5.16 -8.09
C MET A 120 8.69 3.88 -7.54
N VAL A 121 9.80 3.43 -8.14
CA VAL A 121 10.52 2.24 -7.70
C VAL A 121 11.19 2.47 -6.33
N ILE A 122 11.77 3.65 -6.10
CA ILE A 122 12.41 3.98 -4.81
C ILE A 122 11.38 4.08 -3.68
N VAL A 123 10.22 4.70 -3.94
CA VAL A 123 9.08 4.70 -3.00
C VAL A 123 8.69 3.26 -2.69
N THR A 124 8.56 2.41 -3.71
CA THR A 124 8.20 1.01 -3.52
C THR A 124 9.23 0.24 -2.69
N ILE A 125 10.53 0.50 -2.86
CA ILE A 125 11.58 -0.08 -2.02
C ILE A 125 11.39 0.35 -0.55
N ILE A 126 11.24 1.64 -0.29
CA ILE A 126 11.10 2.18 1.07
C ILE A 126 9.82 1.64 1.73
N VAL A 127 8.71 1.59 1.00
CA VAL A 127 7.45 1.06 1.53
C VAL A 127 7.56 -0.44 1.81
N SER A 128 8.19 -1.20 0.91
CA SER A 128 8.37 -2.65 1.09
C SER A 128 9.20 -3.01 2.33
N ILE A 129 10.01 -2.10 2.86
CA ILE A 129 10.77 -2.28 4.10
C ILE A 129 9.83 -2.30 5.31
N TYR A 130 9.11 -1.20 5.56
CA TYR A 130 8.27 -1.10 6.76
C TYR A 130 6.97 -1.90 6.64
N TYR A 131 6.45 -2.08 5.42
CA TYR A 131 5.23 -2.86 5.21
C TYR A 131 5.44 -4.32 5.59
N ASN A 132 6.60 -4.89 5.28
CA ASN A 132 6.94 -6.25 5.70
C ASN A 132 7.11 -6.40 7.23
N VAL A 133 7.49 -5.33 7.93
CA VAL A 133 7.54 -5.29 9.41
C VAL A 133 6.14 -5.40 10.00
N ILE A 134 5.15 -4.78 9.38
CA ILE A 134 3.74 -4.90 9.78
C ILE A 134 3.23 -6.34 9.59
N ILE A 135 3.64 -7.01 8.51
CA ILE A 135 3.35 -8.44 8.29
C ILE A 135 3.98 -9.27 9.41
N ALA A 136 5.20 -8.93 9.83
CA ALA A 136 5.88 -9.58 10.96
C ALA A 136 5.12 -9.41 12.29
N TYR A 137 4.55 -8.23 12.55
CA TYR A 137 3.67 -8.02 13.72
C TYR A 137 2.45 -8.93 13.68
N SER A 138 1.83 -9.07 12.51
CA SER A 138 0.66 -9.95 12.31
C SER A 138 1.03 -11.43 12.55
N LEU A 139 2.19 -11.88 12.04
CA LEU A 139 2.71 -13.23 12.31
C LEU A 139 2.99 -13.46 13.79
N TYR A 140 3.62 -12.51 14.46
CA TYR A 140 3.91 -12.59 15.90
C TYR A 140 2.62 -12.79 16.70
N TYR A 141 1.62 -11.95 16.47
CA TYR A 141 0.33 -12.05 17.15
C TYR A 141 -0.44 -13.33 16.79
N MET A 142 -0.34 -13.80 15.54
CA MET A 142 -0.91 -15.09 15.14
C MET A 142 -0.29 -16.23 15.96
N PHE A 143 1.04 -16.27 16.11
CA PHE A 143 1.70 -17.28 16.94
C PHE A 143 1.34 -17.14 18.43
N ALA A 144 1.30 -15.90 18.94
CA ALA A 144 0.91 -15.61 20.32
C ALA A 144 -0.56 -15.96 20.63
N SER A 145 -1.40 -16.16 19.61
CA SER A 145 -2.81 -16.55 19.74
C SER A 145 -3.02 -18.07 19.94
N PHE A 146 -1.99 -18.91 19.77
CA PHE A 146 -2.09 -20.37 19.98
C PHE A 146 -2.00 -20.80 21.44
N GLN A 147 -2.63 -20.05 22.34
CA GLN A 147 -2.70 -20.35 23.77
C GLN A 147 -4.02 -19.84 24.37
N SER A 148 -4.43 -20.44 25.48
CA SER A 148 -5.61 -20.05 26.25
C SER A 148 -5.24 -19.98 27.73
N PRO A 149 -5.42 -18.83 28.41
CA PRO A 149 -5.96 -17.56 27.91
C PRO A 149 -5.00 -16.82 26.96
N LEU A 150 -5.52 -15.86 26.20
CA LEU A 150 -4.69 -14.97 25.36
C LEU A 150 -3.79 -14.08 26.22
N PRO A 151 -2.55 -13.80 25.79
CA PRO A 151 -1.58 -13.14 26.67
C PRO A 151 -1.90 -11.66 26.92
N TRP A 152 -2.66 -11.00 26.05
CA TRP A 152 -3.15 -9.62 26.20
C TRP A 152 -4.53 -9.51 26.87
N SER A 153 -5.10 -10.61 27.35
CA SER A 153 -6.45 -10.59 27.96
C SER A 153 -6.49 -10.04 29.40
N SER A 154 -5.35 -10.06 30.09
CA SER A 154 -5.22 -9.64 31.49
C SER A 154 -3.82 -9.10 31.78
N CYS A 155 -3.70 -8.28 32.82
CA CYS A 155 -2.41 -7.83 33.34
C CYS A 155 -1.68 -9.02 33.99
N LEU A 156 -0.59 -9.48 33.35
CA LEU A 156 0.25 -10.58 33.84
C LEU A 156 1.54 -10.02 34.47
N SER A 157 2.57 -10.85 34.66
CA SER A 157 3.83 -10.46 35.31
C SER A 157 4.63 -9.38 34.58
N TRP A 158 4.38 -9.14 33.29
CA TRP A 158 5.03 -8.10 32.50
C TRP A 158 4.34 -6.73 32.61
N ALA A 159 3.18 -6.66 33.26
CA ALA A 159 2.36 -5.46 33.35
C ALA A 159 2.79 -4.59 34.53
N ASP A 160 2.75 -3.28 34.33
CA ASP A 160 3.03 -2.30 35.38
C ASP A 160 1.79 -2.03 36.25
N SER A 161 1.96 -1.30 37.35
CA SER A 161 0.87 -0.93 38.28
C SER A 161 -0.24 -0.10 37.65
N ASN A 162 0.01 0.51 36.47
CA ASN A 162 -0.98 1.28 35.71
C ASN A 162 -1.81 0.43 34.71
N CYS A 163 -1.70 -0.90 34.77
CA CYS A 163 -2.47 -1.80 33.94
C CYS A 163 -3.85 -2.07 34.53
N SER A 164 -4.92 -1.82 33.76
CA SER A 164 -6.28 -2.16 34.19
C SER A 164 -7.19 -2.46 33.01
N ASN A 165 -8.11 -3.42 33.19
CA ASN A 165 -9.18 -3.71 32.24
C ASN A 165 -10.27 -2.63 32.23
N THR A 166 -10.42 -1.89 33.33
CA THR A 166 -11.47 -0.86 33.50
C THR A 166 -10.85 0.44 33.99
N PRO A 167 -11.35 1.60 33.55
CA PRO A 167 -10.87 2.88 34.05
C PRO A 167 -11.00 2.91 35.58
N ILE A 168 -9.89 3.21 36.27
CA ILE A 168 -9.92 3.33 37.73
C ILE A 168 -10.61 4.64 38.04
N VAL A 169 -11.80 4.53 38.61
CA VAL A 169 -12.53 5.68 39.09
C VAL A 169 -12.06 5.96 40.51
N SER A 170 -11.36 7.07 40.67
CA SER A 170 -11.00 7.61 41.98
C SER A 170 -12.00 8.71 42.36
N CYS A 171 -12.28 8.81 43.64
CA CYS A 171 -13.12 9.88 44.16
C CYS A 171 -12.31 10.75 45.12
N ASN A 172 -12.33 12.05 44.88
CA ASN A 172 -11.73 13.02 45.76
C ASN A 172 -12.69 13.33 46.92
N VAL A 173 -12.49 12.67 48.05
CA VAL A 173 -13.23 12.92 49.29
C VAL A 173 -12.30 13.69 50.23
N SER A 174 -12.63 14.96 50.49
CA SER A 174 -11.91 15.79 51.47
C SER A 174 -10.40 15.93 51.23
N GLY A 175 -9.95 15.94 49.97
CA GLY A 175 -8.53 16.10 49.60
C GLY A 175 -7.73 14.79 49.55
N VAL A 176 -8.38 13.65 49.78
CA VAL A 176 -7.78 12.31 49.64
C VAL A 176 -8.40 11.59 48.45
N LEU A 177 -7.56 11.13 47.52
CA LEU A 177 -7.97 10.31 46.38
C LEU A 177 -8.18 8.87 46.86
N VAL A 178 -9.43 8.42 46.91
CA VAL A 178 -9.78 7.03 47.24
C VAL A 178 -10.06 6.28 45.95
N ALA A 179 -9.32 5.21 45.68
CA ALA A 179 -9.52 4.33 44.53
C ALA A 179 -10.35 3.10 44.92
N ASN A 180 -11.16 2.59 43.98
CA ASN A 180 -11.83 1.28 44.08
C ASN A 180 -12.91 1.18 45.18
N LEU A 181 -13.76 2.21 45.33
CA LEU A 181 -14.98 2.11 46.14
C LEU A 181 -15.99 1.21 45.42
N THR A 182 -16.13 -0.03 45.91
CA THR A 182 -17.27 -0.87 45.58
C THR A 182 -18.55 -0.24 46.15
N GLN A 183 -19.60 -0.35 45.36
CA GLN A 183 -20.87 0.36 45.45
C GLN A 183 -21.74 -0.08 46.64
N GLU A 184 -21.29 0.05 47.89
CA GLU A 184 -22.16 -0.24 49.04
C GLU A 184 -22.14 0.71 50.24
N ASN A 185 -21.38 1.83 50.31
CA ASN A 185 -21.69 2.82 51.37
C ASN A 185 -21.23 4.28 51.23
N SER A 186 -20.87 4.78 50.05
CA SER A 186 -20.63 6.23 49.87
C SER A 186 -20.84 6.64 48.41
N THR A 187 -21.91 7.38 48.10
CA THR A 187 -22.16 7.93 46.76
C THR A 187 -21.22 9.11 46.51
N CYS A 188 -20.25 8.92 45.61
CA CYS A 188 -19.42 10.03 45.15
C CYS A 188 -20.21 10.96 44.22
N PRO A 189 -20.27 12.27 44.50
CA PRO A 189 -20.85 13.24 43.58
C PRO A 189 -20.06 13.23 42.26
N SER A 190 -20.75 13.31 41.12
CA SER A 190 -20.14 13.29 39.78
C SER A 190 -19.08 14.39 39.57
N SER A 191 -19.13 15.48 40.35
CA SER A 191 -18.14 16.57 40.33
C SER A 191 -16.77 16.20 40.92
N ASN A 192 -16.68 15.17 41.76
CA ASN A 192 -15.47 14.79 42.49
C ASN A 192 -14.85 13.48 41.96
N MET A 193 -15.35 13.00 40.82
CA MET A 193 -14.95 11.75 40.19
C MET A 193 -13.77 12.03 39.26
N THR A 194 -12.58 11.57 39.63
CA THR A 194 -11.37 11.68 38.81
C THR A 194 -11.05 10.31 38.21
N THR A 195 -11.15 10.21 36.89
CA THR A 195 -10.67 9.05 36.14
C THR A 195 -9.15 9.10 36.07
N VAL A 196 -8.48 8.12 36.66
CA VAL A 196 -7.02 7.99 36.52
C VAL A 196 -6.74 7.35 35.15
N PRO A 197 -5.86 7.93 34.32
CA PRO A 197 -5.53 7.36 33.02
C PRO A 197 -4.75 6.05 33.20
N VAL A 198 -5.46 4.93 33.05
CA VAL A 198 -4.90 3.56 33.03
C VAL A 198 -4.73 3.07 31.60
N GLN A 199 -3.73 2.22 31.40
CA GLN A 199 -3.51 1.54 30.12
C GLN A 199 -4.18 0.16 30.13
N SER A 200 -4.77 -0.21 29.00
CA SER A 200 -5.37 -1.54 28.83
C SER A 200 -4.28 -2.63 28.82
N PRO A 201 -4.61 -3.88 29.19
CA PRO A 201 -3.64 -4.99 29.11
C PRO A 201 -3.11 -5.18 27.68
N SER A 202 -3.94 -4.98 26.66
CA SER A 202 -3.49 -5.09 25.27
C SER A 202 -2.53 -3.97 24.87
N GLU A 203 -2.68 -2.76 25.41
CA GLU A 203 -1.78 -1.63 25.15
C GLU A 203 -0.41 -1.89 25.78
N GLN A 204 -0.37 -2.35 27.03
CA GLN A 204 0.90 -2.70 27.66
C GLN A 204 1.53 -3.97 27.08
N TYR A 205 0.74 -4.96 26.65
CA TYR A 205 1.29 -6.12 25.94
C TYR A 205 1.99 -5.70 24.65
N TRP A 206 1.36 -4.80 23.88
CA TRP A 206 1.95 -4.24 22.68
C TRP A 206 3.25 -3.49 22.97
N ASP A 207 3.25 -2.61 23.97
CA ASP A 207 4.40 -1.78 24.29
C ASP A 207 5.54 -2.56 24.97
N HIS A 208 5.26 -3.37 25.99
CA HIS A 208 6.30 -4.00 26.82
C HIS A 208 6.75 -5.36 26.30
N VAL A 209 5.84 -6.14 25.71
CA VAL A 209 6.14 -7.53 25.30
C VAL A 209 6.39 -7.62 23.80
N ALA A 210 5.45 -7.15 22.98
CA ALA A 210 5.52 -7.29 21.54
C ALA A 210 6.67 -6.44 20.96
N LEU A 211 6.64 -5.12 21.24
CA LEU A 211 7.62 -4.17 20.74
C LEU A 211 8.85 -3.98 21.64
N GLN A 212 8.73 -4.25 22.94
CA GLN A 212 9.74 -3.83 23.94
C GLN A 212 10.11 -2.34 23.75
N ARG A 213 9.09 -1.49 23.59
CA ARG A 213 9.18 -0.13 23.07
C ARG A 213 10.13 0.73 23.90
N SER A 214 10.99 1.49 23.22
CA SER A 214 11.83 2.49 23.86
C SER A 214 11.05 3.75 24.27
N SER A 215 11.66 4.58 25.11
CA SER A 215 11.11 5.87 25.54
C SER A 215 10.85 6.83 24.38
N GLY A 216 11.64 6.74 23.32
CA GLY A 216 11.51 7.57 22.12
C GLY A 216 12.48 7.14 21.01
N LEU A 217 12.55 7.97 19.97
CA LEU A 217 13.40 7.71 18.79
C LEU A 217 14.91 7.87 19.09
N ASP A 218 15.28 8.63 20.12
CA ASP A 218 16.68 8.83 20.52
C ASP A 218 17.33 7.56 21.07
N GLU A 219 16.52 6.62 21.57
CA GLU A 219 16.97 5.37 22.17
C GLU A 219 16.55 4.19 21.29
N THR A 220 17.31 3.88 20.24
CA THR A 220 16.97 2.79 19.32
C THR A 220 16.82 1.43 20.01
N GLY A 221 17.69 1.15 20.98
CA GLY A 221 17.78 -0.14 21.66
C GLY A 221 18.22 -1.29 20.75
N PRO A 222 18.31 -2.52 21.28
CA PRO A 222 18.66 -3.70 20.48
C PRO A 222 17.51 -4.12 19.54
N VAL A 223 17.85 -4.97 18.57
CA VAL A 223 16.88 -5.66 17.72
C VAL A 223 16.03 -6.61 18.58
N VAL A 224 14.72 -6.54 18.41
CA VAL A 224 13.76 -7.42 19.09
C VAL A 224 13.74 -8.75 18.34
N TRP A 225 14.39 -9.76 18.91
CA TRP A 225 14.72 -11.01 18.21
C TRP A 225 13.50 -11.77 17.68
N HIS A 226 12.38 -11.81 18.42
CA HIS A 226 11.18 -12.54 17.98
C HIS A 226 10.51 -11.86 16.79
N LEU A 227 10.52 -10.53 16.74
CA LEU A 227 10.06 -9.76 15.58
C LEU A 227 10.99 -9.92 14.39
N ALA A 228 12.31 -9.97 14.60
CA ALA A 228 13.27 -10.26 13.55
C ALA A 228 13.07 -11.65 12.93
N LEU A 229 12.76 -12.67 13.73
CA LEU A 229 12.40 -14.00 13.22
C LEU A 229 11.08 -14.00 12.44
N CYS A 230 10.07 -13.26 12.90
CA CYS A 230 8.82 -13.10 12.17
C CYS A 230 9.03 -12.37 10.83
N LEU A 231 9.89 -11.35 10.80
CA LEU A 231 10.28 -10.63 9.59
C LEU A 231 11.08 -11.51 8.62
N LEU A 232 11.93 -12.40 9.13
CA LEU A 232 12.63 -13.38 8.32
C LEU A 232 11.65 -14.36 7.69
N LEU A 233 10.72 -14.89 8.49
CA LEU A 233 9.69 -15.81 8.03
C LEU A 233 8.78 -15.16 6.97
N SER A 234 8.31 -13.94 7.19
CA SER A 234 7.51 -13.22 6.19
C SER A 234 8.28 -13.02 4.89
N SER A 235 9.56 -12.63 4.97
CA SER A 235 10.43 -12.43 3.81
C SER A 235 10.65 -13.74 3.03
N MET A 236 10.82 -14.86 3.72
CA MET A 236 10.94 -16.18 3.10
C MET A 236 9.65 -16.61 2.39
N ILE A 237 8.48 -16.38 3.01
CA ILE A 237 7.18 -16.70 2.40
C ILE A 237 6.96 -15.85 1.15
N VAL A 238 7.27 -14.56 1.20
CA VAL A 238 7.16 -13.66 0.05
C VAL A 238 8.10 -14.10 -1.08
N ALA A 239 9.36 -14.39 -0.77
CA ALA A 239 10.32 -14.86 -1.77
C ALA A 239 9.88 -16.18 -2.41
N ALA A 240 9.35 -17.12 -1.62
CA ALA A 240 8.83 -18.38 -2.11
C ALA A 240 7.61 -18.19 -3.02
N ALA A 241 6.67 -17.32 -2.65
CA ALA A 241 5.49 -17.01 -3.45
C ALA A 241 5.83 -16.38 -4.81
N LEU A 242 6.90 -15.58 -4.86
CA LEU A 242 7.37 -14.87 -6.06
C LEU A 242 8.50 -15.58 -6.82
N ILE A 243 8.85 -16.82 -6.46
CA ILE A 243 10.03 -17.50 -7.03
C ILE A 243 9.96 -17.68 -8.56
N ARG A 244 8.74 -17.78 -9.11
CA ARG A 244 8.47 -17.77 -10.58
C ARG A 244 7.71 -16.50 -11.02
N GLY A 245 7.80 -15.43 -10.26
CA GLY A 245 7.05 -14.19 -10.51
C GLY A 245 5.55 -14.37 -10.51
N ILE A 246 4.88 -13.62 -11.39
CA ILE A 246 3.42 -13.63 -11.57
C ILE A 246 2.80 -15.01 -11.80
N LYS A 247 3.55 -15.98 -12.34
CA LYS A 247 3.06 -17.36 -12.55
C LYS A 247 2.89 -18.13 -11.25
N SER A 248 3.71 -17.82 -10.24
CA SER A 248 3.62 -18.43 -8.90
C SER A 248 2.69 -17.60 -8.01
N SER A 249 2.92 -16.28 -7.92
CA SER A 249 2.08 -15.41 -7.08
C SER A 249 0.62 -15.41 -7.55
N GLY A 250 0.37 -15.45 -8.86
CA GLY A 250 -0.97 -15.60 -9.45
C GLY A 250 -1.74 -16.85 -8.94
N LYS A 251 -1.04 -17.91 -8.52
CA LYS A 251 -1.67 -19.08 -7.90
C LYS A 251 -1.90 -18.88 -6.40
N VAL A 252 -0.95 -18.27 -5.71
CA VAL A 252 -1.03 -17.99 -4.27
C VAL A 252 -2.19 -17.04 -3.95
N VAL A 253 -2.41 -16.02 -4.80
CA VAL A 253 -3.48 -15.02 -4.62
C VAL A 253 -4.89 -15.59 -4.62
N TYR A 254 -5.12 -16.79 -5.16
CA TYR A 254 -6.44 -17.43 -5.02
C TYR A 254 -6.82 -17.65 -3.56
N PHE A 255 -5.84 -17.95 -2.71
CA PHE A 255 -6.06 -18.08 -1.28
C PHE A 255 -5.91 -16.74 -0.58
N THR A 256 -4.77 -16.06 -0.76
CA THR A 256 -4.43 -14.86 0.03
C THR A 256 -5.37 -13.68 -0.25
N ALA A 257 -5.90 -13.55 -1.46
CA ALA A 257 -6.84 -12.48 -1.78
C ALA A 257 -8.30 -12.83 -1.42
N THR A 258 -8.68 -14.12 -1.32
CA THR A 258 -10.07 -14.51 -1.04
C THR A 258 -10.34 -14.82 0.42
N PHE A 259 -9.35 -15.39 1.13
CA PHE A 259 -9.45 -15.74 2.54
C PHE A 259 -9.87 -14.56 3.45
N PRO A 260 -9.35 -13.33 3.25
CA PRO A 260 -9.79 -12.18 4.03
C PRO A 260 -11.29 -11.91 3.96
N TYR A 261 -11.93 -12.13 2.80
CA TYR A 261 -13.38 -11.95 2.67
C TYR A 261 -14.16 -12.99 3.47
N VAL A 262 -13.67 -14.22 3.54
CA VAL A 262 -14.26 -15.28 4.38
C VAL A 262 -14.19 -14.87 5.85
N VAL A 263 -13.03 -14.39 6.32
CA VAL A 263 -12.84 -13.97 7.70
C VAL A 263 -13.67 -12.73 8.02
N ILE A 264 -13.69 -11.71 7.15
CA ILE A 264 -14.54 -10.51 7.32
C ILE A 264 -16.01 -10.91 7.44
N LEU A 265 -16.50 -11.82 6.61
CA LEU A 265 -17.89 -12.29 6.69
C LEU A 265 -18.18 -13.03 8.00
N ILE A 266 -17.28 -13.92 8.44
CA ILE A 266 -17.41 -14.64 9.70
C ILE A 266 -17.39 -13.67 10.90
N LEU A 267 -16.45 -12.72 10.90
CA LEU A 267 -16.36 -11.69 11.95
C LEU A 267 -17.54 -10.74 11.92
N LEU A 268 -18.09 -10.42 10.74
CA LEU A 268 -19.30 -9.63 10.62
C LEU A 268 -20.49 -10.36 11.23
N ILE A 269 -20.75 -11.60 10.82
CA ILE A 269 -21.84 -12.41 11.37
C ILE A 269 -21.70 -12.54 12.88
N ARG A 270 -20.48 -12.84 13.37
CA ARG A 270 -20.24 -12.90 14.81
C ARG A 270 -20.48 -11.55 15.47
N GLY A 271 -19.91 -10.49 14.94
CA GLY A 271 -19.97 -9.14 15.48
C GLY A 271 -21.40 -8.64 15.63
N VAL A 272 -22.24 -8.78 14.59
CA VAL A 272 -23.64 -8.32 14.65
C VAL A 272 -24.52 -9.12 15.60
N THR A 273 -24.11 -10.34 15.99
CA THR A 273 -24.84 -11.16 16.99
C THR A 273 -24.48 -10.81 18.44
N LEU A 274 -23.51 -9.91 18.66
CA LEU A 274 -23.09 -9.51 20.00
C LEU A 274 -23.99 -8.41 20.57
N GLU A 275 -24.17 -8.43 21.89
CA GLU A 275 -24.82 -7.34 22.62
C GLU A 275 -24.00 -6.05 22.50
N GLY A 276 -24.65 -4.91 22.29
CA GLY A 276 -23.98 -3.62 22.06
C GLY A 276 -23.41 -3.42 20.64
N ALA A 277 -23.50 -4.41 19.75
CA ALA A 277 -23.02 -4.27 18.38
C ALA A 277 -23.73 -3.14 17.60
N ARG A 278 -25.01 -2.90 17.93
CA ARG A 278 -25.81 -1.82 17.36
C ARG A 278 -25.20 -0.46 17.62
N ASP A 279 -24.66 -0.21 18.82
CA ASP A 279 -24.08 1.09 19.18
C ASP A 279 -22.85 1.40 18.32
N GLY A 280 -22.01 0.40 18.08
CA GLY A 280 -20.87 0.53 17.19
C GLY A 280 -21.25 0.77 15.73
N ILE A 281 -22.28 0.08 15.23
CA ILE A 281 -22.78 0.29 13.85
C ILE A 281 -23.44 1.67 13.71
N GLU A 282 -24.22 2.10 14.71
CA GLU A 282 -24.84 3.42 14.73
C GLU A 282 -23.79 4.53 14.77
N PHE A 283 -22.68 4.28 15.47
CA PHE A 283 -21.52 5.17 15.49
C PHE A 283 -20.77 5.21 14.15
N TYR A 284 -20.71 4.09 13.44
CA TYR A 284 -20.01 4.00 12.16
C TYR A 284 -20.75 4.66 11.00
N ILE A 285 -22.00 4.25 10.71
CA ILE A 285 -22.79 4.76 9.56
C ILE A 285 -24.25 5.11 9.95
N GLY A 286 -24.63 5.03 11.22
CA GLY A 286 -26.02 5.26 11.64
C GLY A 286 -26.36 6.69 12.03
N SER A 287 -27.30 6.79 12.96
CA SER A 287 -27.90 8.04 13.46
C SER A 287 -26.89 9.01 14.10
N GLN A 288 -25.73 8.52 14.53
CA GLN A 288 -24.67 9.32 15.15
C GLN A 288 -23.74 9.98 14.11
N SER A 289 -24.01 9.81 12.82
CA SER A 289 -23.24 10.43 11.74
C SER A 289 -23.38 11.96 11.77
N ASN A 290 -22.26 12.67 11.77
CA ASN A 290 -22.25 14.13 11.85
C ASN A 290 -22.04 14.76 10.47
N LEU A 291 -23.11 15.23 9.85
CA LEU A 291 -23.06 15.89 8.54
C LEU A 291 -22.37 17.26 8.57
N THR A 292 -22.28 17.94 9.71
CA THR A 292 -21.60 19.25 9.78
C THR A 292 -20.10 19.11 9.50
N LYS A 293 -19.52 17.93 9.75
CA LYS A 293 -18.12 17.60 9.42
C LYS A 293 -17.81 17.77 7.92
N LEU A 294 -18.80 17.65 7.04
CA LEU A 294 -18.61 17.85 5.59
C LEU A 294 -18.18 19.28 5.21
N THR A 295 -18.40 20.26 6.10
CA THR A 295 -17.94 21.64 5.91
C THR A 295 -16.44 21.79 6.20
N GLU A 296 -15.82 20.84 6.90
CA GLU A 296 -14.41 20.86 7.23
C GLU A 296 -13.57 20.33 6.06
N ALA A 297 -12.66 21.15 5.54
CA ALA A 297 -11.77 20.76 4.44
C ALA A 297 -10.87 19.55 4.78
N GLN A 298 -10.56 19.34 6.07
CA GLN A 298 -9.80 18.18 6.56
C GLN A 298 -10.47 16.85 6.20
N VAL A 299 -11.81 16.79 6.23
CA VAL A 299 -12.58 15.59 5.89
C VAL A 299 -12.37 15.19 4.42
N TRP A 300 -12.38 16.18 3.52
CA TRP A 300 -12.16 15.98 2.09
C TRP A 300 -10.71 15.59 1.78
N LYS A 301 -9.75 16.18 2.48
CA LYS A 301 -8.33 15.79 2.41
C LYS A 301 -8.16 14.32 2.80
N ASP A 302 -8.69 13.92 3.97
CA ASP A 302 -8.55 12.56 4.48
C ASP A 302 -9.21 11.54 3.53
N ALA A 303 -10.38 11.88 2.97
CA ALA A 303 -11.06 11.04 1.97
C ALA A 303 -10.22 10.84 0.70
N ALA A 304 -9.60 11.91 0.19
CA ALA A 304 -8.78 11.84 -1.00
C ALA A 304 -7.45 11.10 -0.76
N THR A 305 -6.75 11.42 0.33
CA THR A 305 -5.53 10.71 0.73
C THR A 305 -5.81 9.23 0.97
N GLN A 306 -6.92 8.88 1.61
CA GLN A 306 -7.33 7.48 1.78
C GLN A 306 -7.62 6.80 0.43
N THR A 307 -8.22 7.51 -0.52
CA THR A 307 -8.49 6.96 -1.86
C THR A 307 -7.19 6.64 -2.60
N PHE A 308 -6.22 7.56 -2.62
CA PHE A 308 -4.93 7.34 -3.30
C PHE A 308 -4.09 6.27 -2.60
N TYR A 309 -4.03 6.32 -1.27
CA TYR A 309 -3.30 5.34 -0.47
C TYR A 309 -3.92 3.94 -0.60
N SER A 310 -5.25 3.82 -0.54
CA SER A 310 -5.93 2.53 -0.64
C SER A 310 -5.84 1.92 -2.03
N LEU A 311 -5.82 2.70 -3.11
CA LEU A 311 -5.67 2.17 -4.45
C LEU A 311 -4.20 1.99 -4.88
N SER A 312 -3.26 2.40 -4.03
CA SER A 312 -1.81 2.38 -4.30
C SER A 312 -1.41 3.03 -5.64
N ILE A 313 -2.13 4.11 -6.01
CA ILE A 313 -1.94 4.83 -7.28
C ILE A 313 -0.67 5.66 -7.19
N GLY A 314 0.19 5.63 -8.20
CA GLY A 314 1.42 6.44 -8.25
C GLY A 314 2.65 5.73 -7.66
N TRP A 315 2.53 4.46 -7.29
CA TRP A 315 3.64 3.63 -6.77
C TRP A 315 4.26 2.77 -7.87
N GLY A 316 3.64 2.71 -9.06
CA GLY A 316 4.08 1.86 -10.16
C GLY A 316 3.68 0.38 -10.03
N GLY A 317 3.03 -0.02 -8.93
CA GLY A 317 2.49 -1.37 -8.74
C GLY A 317 1.35 -1.70 -9.70
N VAL A 318 0.35 -0.81 -9.81
CA VAL A 318 -0.77 -0.95 -10.78
C VAL A 318 -0.23 -1.08 -12.20
N MET A 319 0.70 -0.20 -12.56
CA MET A 319 1.37 -0.17 -13.85
C MET A 319 2.13 -1.47 -14.14
N THR A 320 2.87 -1.99 -13.15
CA THR A 320 3.63 -3.24 -13.26
C THR A 320 2.70 -4.44 -13.43
N LEU A 321 1.65 -4.58 -12.60
CA LEU A 321 0.71 -5.71 -12.70
C LEU A 321 -0.04 -5.69 -14.04
N ALA A 322 -0.44 -4.51 -14.52
CA ALA A 322 -1.11 -4.37 -15.81
C ALA A 322 -0.19 -4.65 -17.01
N SER A 323 1.13 -4.45 -16.87
CA SER A 323 2.10 -4.71 -17.94
C SER A 323 2.19 -6.17 -18.38
N TYR A 324 1.73 -7.10 -17.53
CA TYR A 324 1.67 -8.53 -17.82
C TYR A 324 0.36 -8.98 -18.48
N ASN A 325 -0.60 -8.07 -18.67
CA ASN A 325 -1.83 -8.38 -19.39
C ASN A 325 -1.59 -8.58 -20.89
N LYS A 326 -2.49 -9.31 -21.52
CA LYS A 326 -2.59 -9.34 -22.98
C LYS A 326 -2.97 -7.96 -23.50
N PHE A 327 -2.46 -7.57 -24.66
CA PHE A 327 -2.61 -6.21 -25.18
C PHE A 327 -4.08 -5.78 -25.34
N HIS A 328 -4.93 -6.70 -25.81
CA HIS A 328 -6.36 -6.48 -26.02
C HIS A 328 -7.25 -6.77 -24.81
N ASN A 329 -6.68 -6.91 -23.61
CA ASN A 329 -7.49 -7.05 -22.39
C ASN A 329 -8.30 -5.77 -22.11
N ASN A 330 -9.53 -5.93 -21.62
CA ASN A 330 -10.41 -4.81 -21.32
C ASN A 330 -10.06 -4.17 -19.96
N VAL A 331 -8.99 -3.37 -19.97
CA VAL A 331 -8.44 -2.69 -18.79
C VAL A 331 -9.42 -1.69 -18.15
N PHE A 332 -10.37 -1.17 -18.93
CA PHE A 332 -11.45 -0.32 -18.43
C PHE A 332 -12.36 -1.06 -17.45
N LYS A 333 -12.89 -2.22 -17.85
CA LYS A 333 -13.76 -3.01 -16.97
C LYS A 333 -13.01 -3.47 -15.72
N ASP A 334 -11.75 -3.82 -15.89
CA ASP A 334 -10.91 -4.32 -14.80
C ASP A 334 -10.66 -3.22 -13.75
N ALA A 335 -10.35 -1.99 -14.19
CA ALA A 335 -10.21 -0.84 -13.30
C ALA A 335 -11.46 -0.58 -12.45
N PHE A 336 -12.67 -0.65 -13.05
CA PHE A 336 -13.93 -0.49 -12.31
C PHE A 336 -14.16 -1.60 -11.28
N VAL A 337 -13.94 -2.86 -11.68
CA VAL A 337 -14.14 -4.01 -10.78
C VAL A 337 -13.19 -3.92 -9.59
N VAL A 338 -11.91 -3.65 -9.81
CA VAL A 338 -10.91 -3.59 -8.74
C VAL A 338 -11.20 -2.44 -7.79
N THR A 339 -11.43 -1.24 -8.30
CA THR A 339 -11.64 -0.03 -7.47
C THR A 339 -12.92 -0.10 -6.65
N LEU A 340 -14.03 -0.60 -7.22
CA LEU A 340 -15.28 -0.80 -6.50
C LEU A 340 -15.19 -1.93 -5.48
N THR A 341 -14.50 -3.02 -5.81
CA THR A 341 -14.25 -4.10 -4.85
C THR A 341 -13.44 -3.58 -3.67
N ASN A 342 -12.36 -2.83 -3.92
CA ASN A 342 -11.55 -2.22 -2.88
C ASN A 342 -12.38 -1.34 -1.92
N ALA A 343 -13.19 -0.43 -2.46
CA ALA A 343 -14.06 0.44 -1.67
C ALA A 343 -15.14 -0.35 -0.90
N GLY A 344 -15.75 -1.34 -1.55
CA GLY A 344 -16.71 -2.25 -0.92
C GLY A 344 -16.11 -3.02 0.24
N THR A 345 -14.88 -3.52 0.10
CA THR A 345 -14.15 -4.22 1.15
C THR A 345 -13.87 -3.32 2.34
N SER A 346 -13.46 -2.07 2.12
CA SER A 346 -13.28 -1.09 3.19
C SER A 346 -14.57 -0.87 4.00
N VAL A 347 -15.70 -0.70 3.31
CA VAL A 347 -16.99 -0.49 3.97
C VAL A 347 -17.41 -1.73 4.77
N LEU A 348 -17.28 -2.92 4.17
CA LEU A 348 -17.62 -4.20 4.79
C LEU A 348 -16.75 -4.51 6.01
N ALA A 349 -15.43 -4.29 5.90
CA ALA A 349 -14.51 -4.42 7.02
C ALA A 349 -14.89 -3.45 8.15
N GLY A 350 -15.28 -2.22 7.83
CA GLY A 350 -15.80 -1.26 8.82
C GLY A 350 -16.99 -1.81 9.60
N PHE A 351 -17.98 -2.43 8.95
CA PHE A 351 -19.10 -3.05 9.68
C PHE A 351 -18.65 -4.19 10.61
N ALA A 352 -17.79 -5.08 10.11
CA ALA A 352 -17.27 -6.20 10.90
C ALA A 352 -16.53 -5.70 12.15
N ILE A 353 -15.72 -4.65 11.98
CA ILE A 353 -14.95 -4.05 13.06
C ILE A 353 -15.83 -3.31 14.06
N PHE A 354 -16.66 -2.37 13.60
CA PHE A 354 -17.42 -1.52 14.49
C PHE A 354 -18.49 -2.30 15.27
N SER A 355 -19.01 -3.39 14.72
CA SER A 355 -19.89 -4.28 15.48
C SER A 355 -19.18 -4.92 16.68
N ILE A 356 -17.92 -5.34 16.53
CA ILE A 356 -17.11 -5.90 17.63
C ILE A 356 -16.68 -4.80 18.61
N LEU A 357 -16.29 -3.62 18.13
CA LEU A 357 -15.95 -2.49 19.00
C LEU A 357 -17.16 -1.97 19.79
N GLY A 358 -18.36 -2.00 19.22
CA GLY A 358 -19.60 -1.69 19.94
C GLY A 358 -19.85 -2.64 21.11
N HIS A 359 -19.60 -3.93 20.90
CA HIS A 359 -19.66 -4.91 21.99
C HIS A 359 -18.64 -4.64 23.10
N MET A 360 -17.39 -4.32 22.72
CA MET A 360 -16.35 -3.95 23.68
C MET A 360 -16.74 -2.70 24.49
N ALA A 361 -17.28 -1.67 23.83
CA ALA A 361 -17.79 -0.46 24.46
C ALA A 361 -18.92 -0.76 25.47
N HIS A 362 -19.83 -1.67 25.10
CA HIS A 362 -20.91 -2.14 25.97
C HIS A 362 -20.39 -2.89 27.21
N ILE A 363 -19.40 -3.78 27.06
CA ILE A 363 -18.77 -4.49 28.19
C ILE A 363 -18.12 -3.50 29.16
N TYR A 364 -17.35 -2.54 28.63
CA TYR A 364 -16.66 -1.56 29.45
C TYR A 364 -17.54 -0.41 29.96
N LYS A 365 -18.79 -0.32 29.47
CA LYS A 365 -19.72 0.79 29.76
C LYS A 365 -19.10 2.15 29.42
N MET A 366 -18.38 2.22 28.30
CA MET A 366 -17.74 3.43 27.80
C MET A 366 -18.26 3.79 26.40
N PRO A 367 -18.21 5.06 25.98
CA PRO A 367 -18.52 5.45 24.62
C PRO A 367 -17.59 4.76 23.60
N VAL A 368 -18.14 4.41 22.42
CA VAL A 368 -17.36 3.76 21.35
C VAL A 368 -16.11 4.58 20.98
N GLY A 369 -16.20 5.92 20.97
CA GLY A 369 -15.08 6.80 20.63
C GLY A 369 -13.86 6.66 21.55
N GLU A 370 -14.01 6.22 22.80
CA GLU A 370 -12.91 6.07 23.76
C GLU A 370 -12.17 4.73 23.60
N VAL A 371 -12.82 3.72 23.01
CA VAL A 371 -12.18 2.41 22.75
C VAL A 371 -11.46 2.36 21.39
N VAL A 372 -11.70 3.33 20.51
CA VAL A 372 -11.03 3.42 19.20
C VAL A 372 -9.66 4.09 19.34
N LYS A 373 -8.59 3.34 19.07
CA LYS A 373 -7.22 3.86 18.97
C LYS A 373 -6.89 4.25 17.53
N GLU A 374 -5.95 5.18 17.34
CA GLU A 374 -5.52 5.63 16.00
C GLU A 374 -4.45 4.71 15.37
N GLY A 375 -4.42 4.65 14.03
CA GLY A 375 -3.35 4.01 13.26
C GLY A 375 -3.12 2.53 13.62
N PHE A 376 -1.85 2.16 13.86
CA PHE A 376 -1.46 0.80 14.26
C PHE A 376 -2.10 0.33 15.57
N GLY A 377 -2.45 1.27 16.47
CA GLY A 377 -3.10 0.94 17.73
C GLY A 377 -4.47 0.30 17.53
N LEU A 378 -5.20 0.64 16.47
CA LEU A 378 -6.48 -0.01 16.20
C LEU A 378 -6.30 -1.52 15.96
N ALA A 379 -5.29 -1.88 15.16
CA ALA A 379 -5.05 -3.26 14.73
C ALA A 379 -4.39 -4.14 15.79
N PHE A 380 -3.46 -3.57 16.56
CA PHE A 380 -2.61 -4.32 17.49
C PHE A 380 -2.87 -4.01 18.97
N ILE A 381 -3.84 -3.14 19.29
CA ILE A 381 -4.27 -2.84 20.67
C ILE A 381 -5.79 -3.00 20.81
N ALA A 382 -6.57 -2.25 20.04
CA ALA A 382 -8.03 -2.23 20.22
C ALA A 382 -8.69 -3.54 19.75
N TYR A 383 -8.35 -4.05 18.57
CA TYR A 383 -8.92 -5.33 18.11
C TYR A 383 -8.51 -6.52 18.97
N PRO A 384 -7.24 -6.71 19.34
CA PRO A 384 -6.86 -7.86 20.15
C PRO A 384 -7.56 -7.84 21.51
N ASP A 385 -7.74 -6.66 22.11
CA ASP A 385 -8.54 -6.53 23.33
C ASP A 385 -10.00 -6.93 23.09
N ALA A 386 -10.64 -6.41 22.05
CA ALA A 386 -12.04 -6.74 21.73
C ALA A 386 -12.24 -8.24 21.44
N LEU A 387 -11.33 -8.86 20.68
CA LEU A 387 -11.34 -10.29 20.38
C LEU A 387 -11.10 -11.15 21.62
N SER A 388 -10.35 -10.63 22.61
CA SER A 388 -10.13 -11.33 23.88
C SER A 388 -11.40 -11.52 24.71
N LYS A 389 -12.41 -10.67 24.49
CA LYS A 389 -13.70 -10.73 25.20
C LYS A 389 -14.70 -11.70 24.56
N LEU A 390 -14.40 -12.23 23.37
CA LEU A 390 -15.25 -13.20 22.71
C LEU A 390 -15.07 -14.60 23.31
N PRO A 391 -16.13 -15.43 23.36
CA PRO A 391 -15.97 -16.84 23.72
C PRO A 391 -15.07 -17.53 22.70
N ILE A 392 -14.18 -18.41 23.18
CA ILE A 392 -13.16 -19.07 22.35
C ILE A 392 -12.26 -18.01 21.67
N SER A 393 -11.82 -17.00 22.45
CA SER A 393 -11.01 -15.88 21.96
C SER A 393 -9.75 -16.26 21.15
N PRO A 394 -9.06 -17.39 21.39
CA PRO A 394 -7.95 -17.83 20.53
C PRO A 394 -8.35 -18.03 19.06
N LEU A 395 -9.54 -18.61 18.79
CA LEU A 395 -10.01 -18.87 17.43
C LEU A 395 -10.15 -17.56 16.64
N TRP A 396 -10.82 -16.57 17.23
CA TRP A 396 -11.06 -15.28 16.57
C TRP A 396 -9.76 -14.51 16.34
N SER A 397 -8.83 -14.56 17.29
CA SER A 397 -7.52 -13.91 17.18
C SER A 397 -6.67 -14.56 16.09
N ILE A 398 -6.61 -15.89 16.02
CA ILE A 398 -5.89 -16.61 14.96
C ILE A 398 -6.46 -16.23 13.58
N LEU A 399 -7.78 -16.27 13.41
CA LEU A 399 -8.42 -15.90 12.14
C LEU A 399 -8.14 -14.45 11.76
N PHE A 400 -8.24 -13.53 12.72
CA PHE A 400 -8.00 -12.11 12.50
C PHE A 400 -6.56 -11.80 12.08
N PHE A 401 -5.57 -12.31 12.82
CA PHE A 401 -4.16 -12.05 12.50
C PHE A 401 -3.68 -12.81 11.27
N PHE A 402 -4.24 -13.99 10.98
CA PHE A 402 -3.97 -14.67 9.72
C PHE A 402 -4.61 -13.96 8.52
N MET A 403 -5.77 -13.31 8.70
CA MET A 403 -6.32 -12.39 7.71
C MET A 403 -5.39 -11.19 7.49
N LEU A 404 -4.93 -10.50 8.55
CA LEU A 404 -3.99 -9.38 8.39
C LEU A 404 -2.70 -9.81 7.67
N PHE A 405 -2.18 -11.00 8.03
CA PHE A 405 -1.02 -11.59 7.37
C PHE A 405 -1.25 -11.79 5.87
N THR A 406 -2.36 -12.42 5.47
CA THR A 406 -2.67 -12.70 4.05
C THR A 406 -2.93 -11.43 3.23
N VAL A 407 -3.63 -10.45 3.79
CA VAL A 407 -3.82 -9.12 3.19
C VAL A 407 -2.48 -8.40 2.99
N GLY A 408 -1.59 -8.46 3.99
CA GLY A 408 -0.27 -7.87 3.88
C GLY A 408 0.62 -8.55 2.83
N LEU A 409 0.54 -9.88 2.70
CA LEU A 409 1.32 -10.62 1.71
C LEU A 409 1.02 -10.16 0.28
N ASP A 410 -0.25 -9.98 -0.09
CA ASP A 410 -0.61 -9.62 -1.47
C ASP A 410 -0.07 -8.25 -1.87
N SER A 411 -0.13 -7.26 -0.98
CA SER A 411 0.46 -5.95 -1.26
C SER A 411 1.99 -6.03 -1.37
N GLN A 412 2.63 -6.85 -0.53
CA GLN A 412 4.08 -7.07 -0.58
C GLN A 412 4.51 -7.83 -1.84
N PHE A 413 3.68 -8.74 -2.36
CA PHE A 413 3.93 -9.43 -3.62
C PHE A 413 4.07 -8.44 -4.77
N ALA A 414 3.15 -7.48 -4.87
CA ALA A 414 3.21 -6.44 -5.89
C ALA A 414 4.42 -5.51 -5.69
N GLY A 415 4.76 -5.15 -4.46
CA GLY A 415 5.93 -4.30 -4.16
C GLY A 415 7.25 -4.92 -4.63
N ILE A 416 7.49 -6.19 -4.31
CA ILE A 416 8.70 -6.89 -4.79
C ILE A 416 8.63 -7.14 -6.29
N GLU A 417 7.45 -7.37 -6.87
CA GLU A 417 7.29 -7.51 -8.31
C GLU A 417 7.69 -6.21 -9.03
N VAL A 418 7.30 -5.02 -8.57
CA VAL A 418 7.75 -3.73 -9.14
C VAL A 418 9.28 -3.65 -9.22
N ILE A 419 9.96 -3.97 -8.13
CA ILE A 419 11.43 -3.90 -8.03
C ILE A 419 12.05 -4.92 -8.99
N THR A 420 11.58 -6.16 -8.95
CA THR A 420 12.11 -7.28 -9.72
C THR A 420 11.90 -7.06 -11.22
N THR A 421 10.68 -6.69 -11.62
CA THR A 421 10.33 -6.38 -13.02
C THR A 421 11.15 -5.21 -13.55
N CYS A 422 11.35 -4.16 -12.74
CA CYS A 422 12.17 -3.03 -13.15
C CYS A 422 13.63 -3.41 -13.42
N LEU A 423 14.21 -4.24 -12.56
CA LEU A 423 15.59 -4.74 -12.72
C LEU A 423 15.72 -5.69 -13.92
N LEU A 424 14.73 -6.57 -14.12
CA LEU A 424 14.66 -7.45 -15.29
C LEU A 424 14.56 -6.66 -16.60
N ASP A 425 13.72 -5.64 -16.64
CA ASP A 425 13.49 -4.81 -17.83
C ASP A 425 14.68 -3.88 -18.15
N SER A 426 15.45 -3.49 -17.13
CA SER A 426 16.62 -2.63 -17.29
C SER A 426 17.88 -3.42 -17.66
N PHE A 427 18.04 -4.63 -17.11
CA PHE A 427 19.23 -5.47 -17.30
C PHE A 427 18.85 -6.90 -17.74
N PRO A 428 18.16 -7.08 -18.87
CA PRO A 428 17.62 -8.37 -19.30
C PRO A 428 18.72 -9.42 -19.50
N LYS A 429 19.88 -9.03 -20.04
CA LYS A 429 21.01 -9.94 -20.28
C LYS A 429 21.56 -10.61 -19.01
N ILE A 430 21.43 -9.95 -17.86
CA ILE A 430 21.99 -10.41 -16.58
C ILE A 430 20.96 -11.22 -15.81
N PHE A 431 19.72 -10.74 -15.75
CA PHE A 431 18.72 -11.25 -14.82
C PHE A 431 17.64 -12.15 -15.44
N LYS A 432 17.43 -12.16 -16.77
CA LYS A 432 16.35 -12.94 -17.42
C LYS A 432 16.39 -14.43 -17.04
N SER A 433 17.57 -15.06 -17.03
CA SER A 433 17.72 -16.47 -16.64
C SER A 433 17.86 -16.71 -15.12
N LYS A 434 17.93 -15.64 -14.31
CA LYS A 434 18.22 -15.69 -12.88
C LYS A 434 17.14 -15.03 -12.02
N ARG A 435 15.89 -15.00 -12.51
CA ARG A 435 14.76 -14.36 -11.83
C ARG A 435 14.59 -14.82 -10.38
N ALA A 436 14.60 -16.14 -10.14
CA ALA A 436 14.45 -16.68 -8.79
C ALA A 436 15.54 -16.17 -7.82
N LEU A 437 16.79 -16.12 -8.29
CA LEU A 437 17.91 -15.59 -7.51
C LEU A 437 17.72 -14.10 -7.23
N LEU A 438 17.28 -13.32 -8.23
CA LEU A 438 16.99 -11.90 -8.07
C LEU A 438 15.90 -11.64 -7.02
N THR A 439 14.82 -12.41 -7.01
CA THR A 439 13.75 -12.32 -6.02
C THR A 439 14.26 -12.62 -4.61
N ILE A 440 15.07 -13.69 -4.44
CA ILE A 440 15.64 -14.08 -3.14
C ILE A 440 16.63 -13.03 -2.63
N THR A 441 17.49 -12.50 -3.51
CA THR A 441 18.44 -11.44 -3.16
C THR A 441 17.72 -10.16 -2.78
N THR A 442 16.70 -9.74 -3.55
CA THR A 442 15.90 -8.54 -3.25
C THR A 442 15.19 -8.69 -1.91
N SER A 443 14.57 -9.84 -1.65
CA SER A 443 13.88 -10.11 -0.37
C SER A 443 14.86 -10.13 0.81
N SER A 444 16.05 -10.72 0.62
CA SER A 444 17.12 -10.72 1.64
C SER A 444 17.63 -9.31 1.95
N ILE A 445 17.79 -8.44 0.94
CA ILE A 445 18.18 -7.04 1.13
C ILE A 445 17.10 -6.29 1.90
N LEU A 446 15.82 -6.44 1.52
CA LEU A 446 14.71 -5.81 2.22
C LEU A 446 14.58 -6.28 3.67
N TYR A 447 14.83 -7.56 3.95
CA TYR A 447 14.92 -8.09 5.32
C TYR A 447 15.99 -7.36 6.15
N LEU A 448 17.21 -7.24 5.63
CA LEU A 448 18.32 -6.56 6.31
C LEU A 448 18.01 -5.08 6.55
N LEU A 449 17.43 -4.40 5.56
CA LEU A 449 17.00 -3.01 5.68
C LEU A 449 15.81 -2.82 6.63
N GLY A 450 15.02 -3.87 6.89
CA GLY A 450 13.91 -3.88 7.84
C GLY A 450 14.34 -4.08 9.30
N LEU A 451 15.56 -4.56 9.57
CA LEU A 451 16.04 -4.81 10.95
C LEU A 451 15.99 -3.56 11.86
N PRO A 452 16.34 -2.35 11.41
CA PRO A 452 16.16 -1.13 12.22
C PRO A 452 14.71 -0.89 12.65
N CYS A 453 13.73 -1.28 11.83
CA CYS A 453 12.30 -1.13 12.09
C CYS A 453 11.74 -2.18 13.06
N VAL A 454 12.53 -3.19 13.46
CA VAL A 454 12.20 -4.17 14.52
C VAL A 454 13.13 -4.05 15.74
N THR A 455 13.74 -2.89 15.93
CA THR A 455 14.39 -2.51 17.20
C THR A 455 13.36 -2.05 18.22
N ARG A 456 13.78 -1.75 19.45
CA ARG A 456 12.90 -1.17 20.48
C ARG A 456 12.28 0.17 20.05
N ALA A 457 12.99 0.97 19.25
CA ALA A 457 12.43 2.17 18.63
C ALA A 457 11.73 1.90 17.28
N GLY A 458 11.59 0.64 16.88
CA GLY A 458 11.14 0.23 15.55
C GLY A 458 9.81 0.83 15.13
N ILE A 459 8.86 0.96 16.06
CA ILE A 459 7.54 1.54 15.77
C ILE A 459 7.62 3.04 15.43
N TYR A 460 8.57 3.77 16.00
CA TYR A 460 8.81 5.17 15.65
C TYR A 460 9.38 5.26 14.23
N TRP A 461 10.31 4.38 13.85
CA TRP A 461 10.83 4.29 12.48
C TRP A 461 9.73 3.97 11.47
N VAL A 462 8.92 2.95 11.73
CA VAL A 462 7.79 2.56 10.87
C VAL A 462 6.83 3.75 10.68
N THR A 463 6.45 4.42 11.77
CA THR A 463 5.53 5.56 11.74
C THR A 463 6.11 6.76 10.98
N LEU A 464 7.40 7.06 11.16
CA LEU A 464 8.08 8.15 10.46
C LEU A 464 8.12 7.90 8.94
N ILE A 465 8.51 6.68 8.55
CA ILE A 465 8.64 6.31 7.14
C ILE A 465 7.26 6.33 6.47
N ASP A 466 6.25 5.71 7.08
CA ASP A 466 4.88 5.65 6.56
C ASP A 466 4.31 7.07 6.33
N GLN A 467 4.44 7.95 7.32
CA GLN A 467 3.90 9.30 7.26
C GLN A 467 4.50 10.12 6.09
N PHE A 468 5.83 10.08 5.92
CA PHE A 468 6.52 10.91 4.93
C PHE A 468 6.52 10.29 3.52
N ALA A 469 6.70 8.97 3.40
CA ALA A 469 6.73 8.29 2.11
C ALA A 469 5.34 8.17 1.49
N ALA A 470 4.35 7.76 2.27
CA ALA A 470 3.04 7.41 1.72
C ALA A 470 2.06 8.59 1.60
N SER A 471 2.36 9.75 2.20
CA SER A 471 1.48 10.92 2.15
C SER A 471 1.86 11.91 1.03
N TRP A 472 3.02 12.55 1.11
CA TRP A 472 3.34 13.69 0.23
C TRP A 472 4.03 13.29 -1.06
N VAL A 473 5.01 12.40 -0.97
CA VAL A 473 5.74 11.91 -2.14
C VAL A 473 4.75 11.32 -3.15
N LEU A 474 3.77 10.57 -2.64
CA LEU A 474 2.66 10.02 -3.41
C LEU A 474 1.92 11.08 -4.23
N LEU A 475 1.41 12.13 -3.57
CA LEU A 475 0.65 13.18 -4.25
C LEU A 475 1.48 13.92 -5.31
N CYS A 476 2.76 14.16 -5.03
CA CYS A 476 3.70 14.75 -6.00
C CYS A 476 3.88 13.85 -7.23
N LEU A 477 4.09 12.54 -7.03
CA LEU A 477 4.29 11.60 -8.14
C LEU A 477 3.06 11.48 -9.01
N VAL A 478 1.87 11.39 -8.42
CA VAL A 478 0.61 11.32 -9.18
C VAL A 478 0.36 12.62 -9.96
N LEU A 479 0.68 13.79 -9.38
CA LEU A 479 0.58 15.06 -10.10
C LEU A 479 1.53 15.10 -11.32
N LEU A 480 2.80 14.71 -11.12
CA LEU A 480 3.79 14.63 -12.19
C LEU A 480 3.39 13.61 -13.26
N GLU A 481 2.75 12.52 -12.85
CA GLU A 481 2.24 11.51 -13.77
C GLU A 481 1.17 12.08 -14.70
N ILE A 482 0.16 12.75 -14.13
CA ILE A 482 -0.92 13.38 -14.91
C ILE A 482 -0.35 14.47 -15.83
N ILE A 483 0.57 15.30 -15.32
CA ILE A 483 1.24 16.32 -16.14
C ILE A 483 1.97 15.66 -17.31
N GLY A 484 2.72 14.59 -17.04
CA GLY A 484 3.44 13.84 -18.05
C GLY A 484 2.54 13.24 -19.12
N VAL A 485 1.54 12.46 -18.73
CA VAL A 485 0.67 11.72 -19.66
C VAL A 485 -0.33 12.64 -20.37
N CYS A 486 -0.99 13.53 -19.63
CA CYS A 486 -2.11 14.30 -20.18
C CYS A 486 -1.64 15.57 -20.89
N TYR A 487 -0.62 16.26 -20.37
CA TYR A 487 -0.20 17.55 -20.90
C TYR A 487 1.03 17.48 -21.81
N ILE A 488 2.05 16.68 -21.45
CA ILE A 488 3.29 16.60 -22.24
C ILE A 488 3.17 15.55 -23.36
N TYR A 489 2.86 14.30 -23.02
CA TYR A 489 2.63 13.24 -24.00
C TYR A 489 1.41 13.53 -24.89
N GLY A 490 0.39 14.14 -24.26
CA GLY A 490 -0.86 14.58 -24.85
C GLY A 490 -1.98 13.56 -24.61
N GLY A 491 -2.97 13.91 -23.79
CA GLY A 491 -4.04 12.98 -23.41
C GLY A 491 -4.89 12.49 -24.59
N ASN A 492 -5.04 13.28 -25.66
CA ASN A 492 -5.70 12.81 -26.89
C ASN A 492 -4.87 11.76 -27.65
N ARG A 493 -3.54 11.80 -27.53
CA ARG A 493 -2.65 10.76 -28.05
C ARG A 493 -2.84 9.48 -27.24
N PHE A 494 -2.84 9.61 -25.91
CA PHE A 494 -3.05 8.51 -24.98
C PHE A 494 -4.42 7.85 -25.14
N ILE A 495 -5.51 8.62 -25.29
CA ILE A 495 -6.84 8.08 -25.59
C ILE A 495 -6.79 7.18 -26.84
N LYS A 496 -6.12 7.61 -27.91
CA LYS A 496 -5.98 6.78 -29.12
C LYS A 496 -5.14 5.53 -28.86
N ASP A 497 -4.17 5.57 -27.94
CA ASP A 497 -3.41 4.38 -27.53
C ASP A 497 -4.30 3.39 -26.76
N ILE A 498 -5.21 3.90 -25.92
CA ILE A 498 -6.22 3.08 -25.26
C ILE A 498 -7.19 2.47 -26.28
N GLU A 499 -7.63 3.24 -27.28
CA GLU A 499 -8.52 2.74 -28.34
C GLU A 499 -7.87 1.65 -29.20
N MET A 500 -6.54 1.60 -29.29
CA MET A 500 -5.84 0.47 -29.92
C MET A 500 -5.97 -0.82 -29.11
N MET A 501 -6.06 -0.73 -27.78
CA MET A 501 -6.22 -1.89 -26.89
C MET A 501 -7.67 -2.36 -26.81
N ILE A 502 -8.62 -1.46 -26.49
CA ILE A 502 -10.00 -1.81 -26.15
C ILE A 502 -11.04 -1.47 -27.25
N GLY A 503 -10.58 -0.98 -28.40
CA GLY A 503 -11.41 -0.50 -29.50
C GLY A 503 -11.89 0.95 -29.33
N LYS A 504 -12.33 1.57 -30.43
CA LYS A 504 -12.84 2.95 -30.46
C LYS A 504 -14.07 3.13 -29.58
N LYS A 505 -14.19 4.29 -28.93
CA LYS A 505 -15.36 4.66 -28.11
C LYS A 505 -15.96 5.98 -28.58
N SER A 506 -17.17 6.28 -28.12
CA SER A 506 -17.87 7.52 -28.46
C SER A 506 -17.19 8.73 -27.81
N PHE A 507 -17.41 9.91 -28.38
CA PHE A 507 -16.94 11.17 -27.80
C PHE A 507 -17.48 11.38 -26.38
N THR A 508 -18.77 11.10 -26.16
CA THR A 508 -19.43 11.23 -24.85
C THR A 508 -18.79 10.34 -23.79
N PHE A 509 -18.37 9.12 -24.16
CA PHE A 509 -17.63 8.25 -23.27
C PHE A 509 -16.33 8.91 -22.80
N TRP A 510 -15.55 9.48 -23.73
CA TRP A 510 -14.28 10.13 -23.42
C TRP A 510 -14.42 11.48 -22.72
N LEU A 511 -15.57 12.14 -22.79
CA LEU A 511 -15.79 13.46 -22.18
C LEU A 511 -15.54 13.44 -20.67
N TRP A 512 -16.04 12.42 -19.97
CA TRP A 512 -15.82 12.23 -18.54
C TRP A 512 -14.33 12.07 -18.20
N TRP A 513 -13.63 11.14 -18.86
CA TRP A 513 -12.20 10.89 -18.62
C TRP A 513 -11.34 12.10 -18.95
N ARG A 514 -11.71 12.86 -19.99
CA ARG A 514 -11.05 14.13 -20.30
C ARG A 514 -11.25 15.15 -19.19
N ALA A 515 -12.49 15.33 -18.70
CA ALA A 515 -12.74 16.24 -17.58
C ALA A 515 -11.94 15.84 -16.34
N CYS A 516 -11.87 14.54 -16.01
CA CYS A 516 -11.09 14.05 -14.88
C CYS A 516 -9.59 14.28 -15.08
N TRP A 517 -9.02 13.81 -16.18
CA TRP A 517 -7.57 13.85 -16.41
C TRP A 517 -7.01 15.25 -16.70
N PHE A 518 -7.73 16.08 -17.43
CA PHE A 518 -7.27 17.43 -17.80
C PHE A 518 -7.68 18.51 -16.80
N PHE A 519 -8.58 18.26 -15.87
CA PHE A 519 -9.05 19.32 -14.96
C PHE A 519 -9.23 18.83 -13.53
N ILE A 520 -10.15 17.88 -13.30
CA ILE A 520 -10.58 17.55 -11.94
C ILE A 520 -9.43 16.94 -11.11
N CYS A 521 -8.78 15.89 -11.60
CA CYS A 521 -7.68 15.22 -10.88
C CYS A 521 -6.51 16.18 -10.59
N PRO A 522 -5.94 16.91 -11.58
CA PRO A 522 -4.89 17.88 -11.31
C PRO A 522 -5.28 18.92 -10.25
N CYS A 523 -6.47 19.51 -10.36
CA CYS A 523 -6.94 20.53 -9.41
C CYS A 523 -7.10 19.95 -8.01
N VAL A 524 -7.76 18.80 -7.88
CA VAL A 524 -7.95 18.12 -6.60
C VAL A 524 -6.61 17.80 -5.94
N ILE A 525 -5.66 17.23 -6.68
CA ILE A 525 -4.33 16.89 -6.14
C ILE A 525 -3.55 18.13 -5.71
N VAL A 526 -3.56 19.21 -6.51
CA VAL A 526 -2.89 20.47 -6.15
C VAL A 526 -3.48 21.07 -4.88
N VAL A 527 -4.81 21.12 -4.78
CA VAL A 527 -5.50 21.63 -3.58
C VAL A 527 -5.12 20.80 -2.34
N ILE A 528 -5.16 19.47 -2.45
CA ILE A 528 -4.79 18.56 -1.34
C ILE A 528 -3.32 18.73 -0.96
N LEU A 529 -2.42 18.85 -1.93
CA LEU A 529 -1.00 19.02 -1.69
C LEU A 529 -0.72 20.32 -0.91
N ILE A 530 -1.25 21.45 -1.39
CA ILE A 530 -1.11 22.76 -0.73
C ILE A 530 -1.68 22.71 0.68
N TRP A 531 -2.90 22.19 0.83
CA TRP A 531 -3.54 22.08 2.13
C TRP A 531 -2.75 21.17 3.08
N SER A 532 -2.23 20.04 2.58
CA SER A 532 -1.46 19.08 3.37
C SER A 532 -0.17 19.69 3.92
N LEU A 533 0.48 20.56 3.14
CA LEU A 533 1.66 21.31 3.58
C LEU A 533 1.30 22.40 4.60
N MET A 534 0.20 23.12 4.38
CA MET A 534 -0.24 24.19 5.30
C MET A 534 -0.69 23.66 6.66
N THR A 535 -1.35 22.50 6.70
CA THR A 535 -1.84 21.89 7.95
C THR A 535 -0.91 20.79 8.46
N PHE A 536 0.39 20.88 8.17
CA PHE A 536 1.34 19.89 8.65
C PHE A 536 1.51 19.99 10.17
N THR A 537 1.25 18.89 10.86
CA THR A 537 1.53 18.74 12.29
C THR A 537 2.63 17.70 12.47
N PRO A 538 3.67 17.96 13.30
CA PRO A 538 4.69 16.97 13.59
C PRO A 538 4.09 15.66 14.10
N PRO A 539 4.57 14.50 13.63
CA PRO A 539 4.05 13.21 14.07
C PRO A 539 4.37 12.97 15.55
N SER A 540 3.52 12.17 16.20
CA SER A 540 3.70 11.64 17.55
C SER A 540 3.21 10.19 17.58
N TYR A 541 3.79 9.36 18.44
CA TYR A 541 3.34 7.98 18.65
C TYR A 541 3.18 7.70 20.14
N GLY A 542 2.02 7.20 20.57
CA GLY A 542 1.77 6.89 21.98
C GLY A 542 1.91 8.08 22.94
N GLY A 543 1.63 9.30 22.46
CA GLY A 543 1.84 10.53 23.23
C GLY A 543 3.28 11.06 23.25
N VAL A 544 4.24 10.33 22.66
CA VAL A 544 5.63 10.76 22.55
C VAL A 544 5.84 11.55 21.25
N PRO A 545 6.23 12.83 21.32
CA PRO A 545 6.53 13.64 20.14
C PRO A 545 7.86 13.20 19.51
N PHE A 546 7.94 13.30 18.18
CA PHE A 546 9.19 12.98 17.47
C PHE A 546 10.23 14.08 17.66
N PRO A 547 11.52 13.73 17.84
CA PRO A 547 12.58 14.72 17.97
C PRO A 547 12.79 15.48 16.65
N VAL A 548 13.33 16.70 16.74
CA VAL A 548 13.52 17.59 15.59
C VAL A 548 14.41 16.95 14.51
N TRP A 549 15.45 16.22 14.89
CA TRP A 549 16.31 15.53 13.92
C TRP A 549 15.54 14.43 13.16
N GLY A 550 14.59 13.75 13.81
CA GLY A 550 13.72 12.76 13.19
C GLY A 550 12.78 13.41 12.16
N LEU A 551 12.26 14.60 12.47
CA LEU A 551 11.48 15.39 11.54
C LEU A 551 12.31 15.82 10.31
N VAL A 552 13.53 16.32 10.52
CA VAL A 552 14.46 16.68 9.44
C VAL A 552 14.77 15.46 8.58
N LEU A 553 15.01 14.30 9.19
CA LEU A 553 15.26 13.05 8.49
C LEU A 553 14.06 12.64 7.61
N GLY A 554 12.83 12.76 8.13
CA GLY A 554 11.62 12.50 7.35
C GLY A 554 11.54 13.37 6.08
N TRP A 555 11.84 14.67 6.20
CA TRP A 555 11.90 15.57 5.04
C TRP A 555 13.03 15.20 4.08
N CYS A 556 14.20 14.83 4.59
CA CYS A 556 15.30 14.33 3.76
C CYS A 556 14.90 13.07 2.98
N MET A 557 14.15 12.15 3.59
CA MET A 557 13.61 10.97 2.91
C MET A 557 12.64 11.35 1.78
N ALA A 558 11.70 12.26 2.06
CA ALA A 558 10.76 12.76 1.06
C ALA A 558 11.47 13.42 -0.13
N VAL A 559 12.46 14.27 0.16
CA VAL A 559 13.29 14.92 -0.88
C VAL A 559 14.09 13.87 -1.64
N PHE A 560 14.72 12.90 -0.97
CA PHE A 560 15.51 11.85 -1.62
C PHE A 560 14.67 11.05 -2.63
N MET A 561 13.44 10.67 -2.28
CA MET A 561 12.53 9.97 -3.19
C MET A 561 12.19 10.82 -4.43
N LEU A 562 11.94 12.11 -4.26
CA LEU A 562 11.55 13.02 -5.35
C LEU A 562 12.74 13.55 -6.16
N LEU A 563 13.95 13.57 -5.60
CA LEU A 563 15.16 14.15 -6.19
C LEU A 563 15.53 13.50 -7.53
N TRP A 564 15.17 12.24 -7.73
CA TRP A 564 15.45 11.51 -8.97
C TRP A 564 14.71 12.08 -10.18
N VAL A 565 13.57 12.76 -9.98
CA VAL A 565 12.83 13.44 -11.06
C VAL A 565 13.68 14.55 -11.69
N PRO A 566 14.12 15.60 -10.97
CA PRO A 566 14.95 16.65 -11.54
C PRO A 566 16.35 16.16 -11.92
N VAL A 567 16.97 15.26 -11.15
CA VAL A 567 18.33 14.75 -11.48
C VAL A 567 18.35 14.08 -12.85
N ILE A 568 17.38 13.20 -13.14
CA ILE A 568 17.31 12.51 -14.43
C ILE A 568 16.94 13.48 -15.55
N ALA A 569 16.05 14.45 -15.29
CA ALA A 569 15.70 15.48 -16.25
C ALA A 569 16.94 16.30 -16.67
N VAL A 570 17.74 16.76 -15.70
CA VAL A 570 18.98 17.52 -15.93
C VAL A 570 20.02 16.67 -16.66
N TYR A 571 20.24 15.43 -16.22
CA TYR A 571 21.19 14.51 -16.85
C TYR A 571 20.87 14.29 -18.34
N LYS A 572 19.60 14.02 -18.66
CA LYS A 572 19.15 13.86 -20.04
C LYS A 572 19.23 15.15 -20.84
N PHE A 573 18.94 16.29 -20.23
CA PHE A 573 19.05 17.59 -20.88
C PHE A 573 20.49 17.94 -21.26
N ILE A 574 21.47 17.63 -20.40
CA ILE A 574 22.88 17.86 -20.68
C ILE A 574 23.37 16.97 -21.83
N ARG A 575 22.95 15.70 -21.86
CA ARG A 575 23.32 14.74 -22.90
C ARG A 575 22.61 14.93 -24.25
N ALA A 576 21.43 15.56 -24.26
CA ALA A 576 20.71 15.79 -25.51
C ALA A 576 21.48 16.78 -26.41
N GLU A 577 21.54 16.49 -27.71
CA GLU A 577 22.24 17.33 -28.68
C GLU A 577 21.37 18.48 -29.22
N GLY A 578 22.02 19.57 -29.64
CA GLY A 578 21.36 20.73 -30.25
C GLY A 578 21.18 21.92 -29.30
N SER A 579 20.39 22.91 -29.74
CA SER A 579 20.08 24.12 -28.94
C SER A 579 19.18 23.79 -27.74
N PRO A 580 19.17 24.60 -26.67
CA PRO A 580 18.38 24.34 -25.46
C PRO A 580 16.90 24.04 -25.74
N TRP A 581 16.28 24.79 -26.67
CA TRP A 581 14.90 24.56 -27.08
C TRP A 581 14.70 23.24 -27.84
N LYS A 582 15.64 22.89 -28.73
CA LYS A 582 15.60 21.62 -29.47
C LYS A 582 15.77 20.42 -28.53
N ARG A 583 16.65 20.53 -27.53
CA ARG A 583 16.83 19.54 -26.47
C ARG A 583 15.55 19.32 -25.68
N LEU A 584 14.95 20.41 -25.17
CA LEU A 584 13.70 20.35 -24.42
C LEU A 584 12.57 19.72 -25.24
N LYS A 585 12.37 20.18 -26.48
CA LYS A 585 11.34 19.64 -27.38
C LYS A 585 11.55 18.15 -27.67
N SER A 586 12.80 17.70 -27.80
CA SER A 586 13.13 16.29 -28.01
C SER A 586 12.76 15.45 -26.78
N LEU A 587 13.10 15.92 -25.58
CA LEU A 587 12.84 15.21 -24.32
C LEU A 587 11.36 15.28 -23.86
N CYS A 588 10.59 16.25 -24.34
CA CYS A 588 9.13 16.30 -24.18
C CYS A 588 8.38 15.52 -25.27
N SER A 589 9.09 14.91 -26.23
CA SER A 589 8.50 14.04 -27.24
C SER A 589 8.79 12.57 -26.91
N PRO A 590 7.91 11.63 -27.29
CA PRO A 590 8.17 10.21 -27.06
C PRO A 590 9.47 9.77 -27.72
N ALA A 591 10.25 8.96 -27.00
CA ALA A 591 11.45 8.34 -27.55
C ALA A 591 11.09 7.42 -28.73
N GLY A 592 12.06 7.15 -29.61
CA GLY A 592 11.87 6.23 -30.74
C GLY A 592 11.45 4.82 -30.31
N GLU A 593 11.81 4.42 -29.09
CA GLU A 593 11.48 3.14 -28.47
C GLU A 593 10.12 3.13 -27.75
N TRP A 594 9.39 4.26 -27.72
CA TRP A 594 8.03 4.28 -27.16
C TRP A 594 7.02 3.77 -28.18
N HIS A 595 6.60 2.52 -27.98
CA HIS A 595 5.58 1.82 -28.75
C HIS A 595 5.14 0.55 -27.98
N PRO A 596 4.05 -0.13 -28.40
CA PRO A 596 3.77 -1.48 -27.89
C PRO A 596 4.99 -2.39 -28.04
N TYR A 597 5.25 -3.21 -27.01
CA TYR A 597 6.45 -4.06 -26.96
C TYR A 597 6.52 -4.98 -28.19
N LEU A 598 5.46 -5.76 -28.42
CA LEU A 598 5.36 -6.69 -29.53
C LEU A 598 5.02 -5.97 -30.84
N ASP A 599 5.73 -6.33 -31.92
CA ASP A 599 5.56 -5.73 -33.24
C ASP A 599 4.12 -5.86 -33.78
N ILE A 600 3.45 -6.98 -33.48
CA ILE A 600 2.06 -7.25 -33.92
C ILE A 600 1.06 -6.17 -33.43
N HIS A 601 1.35 -5.51 -32.31
CA HIS A 601 0.46 -4.52 -31.69
C HIS A 601 0.73 -3.08 -32.12
N ARG A 602 1.81 -2.85 -32.86
CA ARG A 602 2.22 -1.50 -33.27
C ARG A 602 1.26 -0.87 -34.29
N GLY A 603 0.56 -1.71 -35.06
CA GLY A 603 -0.37 -1.30 -36.10
C GLY A 603 0.25 -0.30 -37.09
N GLU A 604 -0.58 0.45 -37.82
CA GLU A 604 -0.08 1.47 -38.76
C GLU A 604 0.54 2.69 -38.08
N ARG A 605 0.19 2.94 -36.81
CA ARG A 605 0.56 4.14 -36.06
C ARG A 605 2.01 4.10 -35.56
N TYR A 606 2.48 2.91 -35.17
CA TYR A 606 3.84 2.67 -34.68
C TYR A 606 4.63 1.72 -35.60
N SER A 607 4.24 1.59 -36.87
CA SER A 607 4.94 0.71 -37.82
C SER A 607 6.40 1.13 -38.03
N GLN A 608 7.28 0.15 -38.21
CA GLN A 608 8.72 0.37 -38.34
C GLN A 608 9.06 1.31 -39.51
N ASP A 609 8.33 1.25 -40.62
CA ASP A 609 8.55 2.12 -41.77
C ASP A 609 8.22 3.58 -41.48
N ARG A 610 7.15 3.85 -40.70
CA ARG A 610 6.80 5.21 -40.29
C ARG A 610 7.77 5.75 -39.25
N CYS A 611 8.28 4.90 -38.34
CA CYS A 611 9.38 5.25 -37.42
C CYS A 611 10.69 5.53 -38.16
N ARG A 612 11.07 4.69 -39.13
CA ARG A 612 12.24 4.90 -40.00
C ARG A 612 12.11 6.16 -40.86
N LEU A 613 10.93 6.46 -41.43
CA LEU A 613 10.69 7.72 -42.16
C LEU A 613 10.82 8.94 -41.24
N ARG A 614 10.33 8.83 -40.00
CA ARG A 614 10.42 9.90 -39.00
C ARG A 614 11.85 10.11 -38.51
N MET A 615 12.64 9.04 -38.45
CA MET A 615 14.09 9.09 -38.18
C MET A 615 14.87 9.59 -39.41
N SER A 616 14.52 9.21 -40.64
CA SER A 616 15.23 9.67 -41.84
C SER A 616 14.99 11.16 -42.15
N LEU A 617 13.81 11.69 -41.82
CA LEU A 617 13.51 13.12 -41.84
C LEU A 617 14.27 13.91 -40.73
N ARG A 618 14.81 13.23 -39.71
CA ARG A 618 15.73 13.79 -38.73
C ARG A 618 17.17 13.42 -39.12
N THR A 619 17.79 14.21 -39.98
CA THR A 619 19.19 13.97 -40.42
C THR A 619 20.17 13.74 -39.26
N LYS A 620 20.88 12.59 -39.30
CA LYS A 620 22.13 12.18 -38.61
C LYS A 620 22.02 11.46 -37.23
N PRO A 621 22.98 10.55 -36.92
CA PRO A 621 22.74 9.33 -36.14
C PRO A 621 22.60 9.62 -34.65
N GLU A 622 21.51 9.16 -34.05
CA GLU A 622 21.32 9.18 -32.59
C GLU A 622 22.24 8.14 -31.95
N VAL A 623 23.21 8.59 -31.16
CA VAL A 623 23.90 7.74 -30.18
C VAL A 623 22.87 7.18 -29.22
N ASN A 624 22.91 5.88 -28.96
CA ASN A 624 21.93 5.16 -28.14
C ASN A 624 21.96 5.63 -26.67
N VAL A 625 21.10 6.60 -26.32
CA VAL A 625 20.95 7.15 -24.96
C VAL A 625 20.02 6.29 -24.08
N ASN A 626 19.46 5.20 -24.60
CA ASN A 626 18.48 4.36 -23.90
C ASN A 626 19.08 3.13 -23.22
N ILE A 627 20.38 2.90 -23.38
CA ILE A 627 21.11 1.92 -22.59
C ILE A 627 21.67 2.69 -21.39
N ILE A 628 21.16 2.38 -20.20
CA ILE A 628 21.95 2.55 -18.97
C ILE A 628 23.16 1.65 -19.19
N SER A 629 24.23 2.19 -19.79
CA SER A 629 25.47 1.46 -19.93
C SER A 629 25.91 1.06 -18.53
N SER A 630 26.45 -0.15 -18.42
CA SER A 630 26.98 -0.82 -17.23
C SER A 630 28.08 -0.06 -16.48
N SER A 631 28.18 1.25 -16.65
CA SER A 631 29.15 2.16 -16.03
C SER A 631 28.57 2.94 -14.85
N TRP A 632 27.36 2.60 -14.38
CA TRP A 632 26.71 3.22 -13.23
C TRP A 632 26.08 2.15 -12.33
N LEU A 633 26.94 1.38 -11.66
CA LEU A 633 26.81 0.84 -10.31
C LEU A 633 28.13 0.17 -9.92
#